data_AF-A0A3M1FH80-F1
#
_entry.id   AF-A0A3M1FH80-F1
#
_cell.length_a   1.000
_cell.length_b   1.000
_cell.length_c   1.000
_cell.angle_alpha   90.00
_cell.angle_beta   90.00
_cell.angle_gamma   90.00
#
_symmetry.space_group_name_H-M   'P 1'
#
loop_
_entity.id
_entity.type
_entity.pdbx_description
1 polymer ?
#
loop_
_entity_poly.entity_id
_entity_poly.type
_entity_poly.pdbx_seq_one_letter_code
_entity_poly.pdbx_strand_id
1 'polypeptide(L)'
;RPVTVSLSDGEWEGLRRQWRELIDNYRKTHEDAGGKLDTPPKPQNSRHGALLEWSRHIERAKEVWKLSEGTLCHAEVERSPNGGFRVVALYPVMISRKLFEVSPAELLDRTLHPPAKLSELSPADRLFGWVNQKRKGAWRGLVRIGAVSCQTSPQDAIESFVGEDDPYDPDGCGLPLAILSTPKPQQARFYVARSPQGESQYDGISKEQAAYRAGKGLRGRKVYPHHRNLPEEYWDDPKEDRTQHSNNGHYQAYRRPRKEGEEQRDNQNRSMHGWVKPGTRFTFEIAFMNLSGVELGALLWLLQLPEGHFHRLGGGKPLGFGSVRLELVPEASMIRSGKEMWERFRSLDEPAPANDPGQRAQMFLHRTKDPVEAFKEALCRAYGKDAEPFEKIPFISAFLQGTKGFDDGLPIHYPRSTPQPHSEGKSFEWFVANERSQKGAVPGYALPDLTEEIGLPILHGKGGGGRG
;
A
#
# COMPACT_ATOMS: atom_id res chain seq x y z
N ARG A 1 -10.14 42.33 -27.73
CA ARG A 1 -9.03 43.24 -27.33
C ARG A 1 -8.09 42.43 -26.42
N PRO A 2 -6.77 42.53 -26.58
CA PRO A 2 -5.84 41.95 -25.61
C PRO A 2 -6.10 42.54 -24.22
N VAL A 3 -6.03 41.69 -23.19
CA VAL A 3 -6.19 42.10 -21.79
C VAL A 3 -4.84 41.93 -21.12
N THR A 4 -4.34 43.00 -20.50
CA THR A 4 -3.11 42.97 -19.71
C THR A 4 -3.46 42.65 -18.27
N VAL A 5 -2.78 41.67 -17.68
CA VAL A 5 -2.89 41.33 -16.26
C VAL A 5 -1.53 41.55 -15.62
N SER A 6 -1.48 42.38 -14.58
CA SER A 6 -0.28 42.62 -13.79
C SER A 6 -0.24 41.61 -12.64
N LEU A 7 0.95 41.07 -12.38
CA LEU A 7 1.22 40.13 -11.29
C LEU A 7 2.26 40.76 -10.36
N SER A 8 2.09 40.56 -9.06
CA SER A 8 3.16 40.83 -8.09
C SER A 8 4.30 39.82 -8.24
N ASP A 9 5.49 40.16 -7.75
CA ASP A 9 6.66 39.27 -7.79
C ASP A 9 6.38 37.90 -7.13
N GLY A 10 5.63 37.90 -6.03
CA GLY A 10 5.26 36.67 -5.32
C GLY A 10 4.30 35.78 -6.12
N GLU A 11 3.28 36.37 -6.75
CA GLU A 11 2.36 35.65 -7.65
C GLU A 11 3.10 35.07 -8.84
N TRP A 12 4.00 35.86 -9.43
CA TRP A 12 4.80 35.43 -10.57
C TRP A 12 5.72 34.26 -10.23
N GLU A 13 6.47 34.32 -9.12
CA GLU A 13 7.32 33.21 -8.69
C GLU A 13 6.52 31.95 -8.35
N GLY A 14 5.33 32.11 -7.76
CA GLY A 14 4.40 31.01 -7.53
C GLY A 14 4.01 30.29 -8.82
N LEU A 15 3.60 31.04 -9.85
CA LEU A 15 3.24 30.51 -11.16
C LEU A 15 4.43 29.84 -11.86
N ARG A 16 5.64 30.44 -11.77
CA ARG A 16 6.87 29.85 -12.33
C ARG A 16 7.26 28.54 -11.66
N ARG A 17 7.04 28.41 -10.35
CA ARG A 17 7.26 27.15 -9.63
C ARG A 17 6.29 26.07 -10.12
N GLN A 18 4.98 26.38 -10.15
CA GLN A 18 3.96 25.44 -10.63
C GLN A 18 4.21 25.01 -12.08
N TRP A 19 4.61 25.94 -12.95
CA TRP A 19 4.97 25.63 -14.34
C TRP A 19 6.09 24.61 -14.43
N ARG A 20 7.19 24.81 -13.69
CA ARG A 20 8.34 23.88 -13.66
C ARG A 20 7.94 22.50 -13.21
N GLU A 21 7.21 22.42 -12.09
CA GLU A 21 6.71 21.15 -11.55
C GLU A 21 5.81 20.41 -12.56
N LEU A 22 4.98 21.16 -13.29
CA LEU A 22 4.12 20.61 -14.31
C LEU A 22 4.93 20.03 -15.48
N ILE A 23 5.89 20.79 -16.04
CA ILE A 23 6.75 20.30 -17.13
C ILE A 23 7.52 19.03 -16.69
N ASP A 24 8.08 19.04 -15.48
CA ASP A 24 8.79 17.88 -14.93
C ASP A 24 7.84 16.65 -14.78
N ASN A 25 6.59 16.88 -14.36
CA ASN A 25 5.57 15.83 -14.25
C ASN A 25 5.21 15.22 -15.62
N TYR A 26 5.08 16.05 -16.66
CA TYR A 26 4.80 15.59 -18.03
C TYR A 26 5.90 14.66 -18.51
N ARG A 27 7.17 15.05 -18.35
CA ARG A 27 8.32 14.25 -18.76
C ARG A 27 8.39 12.92 -18.00
N LYS A 28 8.36 12.98 -16.67
CA LYS A 28 8.49 11.79 -15.82
C LYS A 28 7.39 10.75 -16.09
N THR A 29 6.16 11.19 -16.30
CA THR A 29 5.04 10.26 -16.60
C THR A 29 5.28 9.48 -17.89
N HIS A 30 5.92 10.08 -18.91
CA HIS A 30 6.21 9.41 -20.17
C HIS A 30 7.41 8.46 -20.05
N GLU A 31 8.42 8.82 -19.26
CA GLU A 31 9.55 7.94 -18.90
C GLU A 31 9.05 6.70 -18.14
N ASP A 32 8.21 6.90 -17.11
CA ASP A 32 7.69 5.82 -16.26
C ASP A 32 6.70 4.88 -16.99
N ALA A 33 6.04 5.35 -18.05
CA ALA A 33 5.12 4.54 -18.86
C ALA A 33 5.84 3.59 -19.85
N GLY A 34 7.18 3.48 -19.76
CA GLY A 34 7.98 2.71 -20.71
C GLY A 34 8.08 3.35 -22.09
N GLY A 35 7.74 4.65 -22.20
CA GLY A 35 7.89 5.40 -23.43
C GLY A 35 9.36 5.54 -23.79
N LYS A 36 9.77 5.05 -24.96
CA LYS A 36 11.00 5.51 -25.58
C LYS A 36 10.78 6.98 -25.94
N LEU A 37 11.39 7.90 -25.21
CA LEU A 37 11.32 9.34 -25.49
C LEU A 37 11.73 9.65 -26.95
N ASP A 38 12.53 8.77 -27.55
CA ASP A 38 13.03 8.88 -28.92
C ASP A 38 12.03 8.43 -29.99
N THR A 39 10.89 7.82 -29.64
CA THR A 39 9.92 7.31 -30.63
C THR A 39 8.48 7.64 -30.23
N PRO A 40 7.80 8.55 -30.95
CA PRO A 40 6.38 8.83 -30.73
C PRO A 40 5.51 7.57 -30.90
N PRO A 41 4.32 7.53 -30.27
CA PRO A 41 3.41 6.40 -30.43
C PRO A 41 3.02 6.24 -31.90
N LYS A 42 2.84 4.99 -32.35
CA LYS A 42 2.23 4.73 -33.66
C LYS A 42 0.72 4.95 -33.56
N PRO A 43 0.07 5.60 -34.55
CA PRO A 43 -1.37 5.81 -34.51
C PRO A 43 -2.10 4.46 -34.52
N GLN A 44 -2.93 4.21 -33.50
CA GLN A 44 -3.64 2.94 -33.34
C GLN A 44 -4.76 2.70 -34.37
N ASN A 45 -5.10 3.68 -35.21
CA ASN A 45 -6.06 3.56 -36.32
C ASN A 45 -5.95 4.78 -37.26
N SER A 46 -4.80 5.00 -37.91
CA SER A 46 -4.72 6.09 -38.89
C SER A 46 -5.42 5.68 -40.18
N ARG A 47 -6.70 6.08 -40.34
CA ARG A 47 -7.31 6.14 -41.68
C ARG A 47 -6.54 7.06 -42.64
N HIS A 48 -5.57 7.85 -42.17
CA HIS A 48 -4.97 8.99 -42.91
C HIS A 48 -3.43 9.10 -42.82
N GLY A 49 -2.69 8.06 -42.42
CA GLY A 49 -1.21 8.09 -42.48
C GLY A 49 -0.51 9.21 -41.70
N ALA A 50 -1.19 9.81 -40.70
CA ALA A 50 -0.64 10.94 -39.94
C ALA A 50 0.59 10.52 -39.11
N LEU A 51 1.68 11.26 -39.28
CA LEU A 51 2.85 11.18 -38.41
C LEU A 51 2.49 11.80 -37.05
N LEU A 52 2.73 11.06 -35.97
CA LEU A 52 2.59 11.57 -34.61
C LEU A 52 3.95 12.04 -34.13
N GLU A 53 3.99 13.23 -33.56
CA GLU A 53 5.18 13.80 -32.90
C GLU A 53 4.91 14.01 -31.41
N TRP A 54 5.96 13.99 -30.62
CA TRP A 54 5.85 14.35 -29.21
C TRP A 54 5.54 15.84 -29.08
N SER A 55 4.79 16.19 -28.04
CA SER A 55 4.65 17.60 -27.70
C SER A 55 6.02 18.21 -27.39
N ARG A 56 6.23 19.48 -27.79
CA ARG A 56 7.43 20.27 -27.42
C ARG A 56 7.74 20.24 -25.92
N HIS A 57 6.71 20.02 -25.08
CA HIS A 57 6.85 19.96 -23.62
C HIS A 57 7.44 18.65 -23.11
N ILE A 58 7.55 17.64 -23.98
CA ILE A 58 8.22 16.37 -23.72
C ILE A 58 9.59 16.39 -24.38
N GLU A 59 9.65 16.64 -25.69
CA GLU A 59 10.89 16.61 -26.49
C GLU A 59 11.87 17.72 -26.08
N ARG A 60 11.36 18.95 -25.95
CA ARG A 60 12.13 20.15 -25.61
C ARG A 60 11.86 20.61 -24.18
N ALA A 61 11.54 19.67 -23.28
CA ALA A 61 11.17 19.95 -21.90
C ALA A 61 12.16 20.89 -21.20
N LYS A 62 13.48 20.71 -21.41
CA LYS A 62 14.53 21.57 -20.82
C LYS A 62 14.43 23.03 -21.26
N GLU A 63 14.01 23.27 -22.50
CA GLU A 63 13.89 24.62 -23.06
C GLU A 63 12.64 25.32 -22.56
N VAL A 64 11.52 24.59 -22.52
CA VAL A 64 10.24 25.14 -22.04
C VAL A 64 10.09 25.10 -20.51
N TRP A 65 11.04 24.48 -19.79
CA TRP A 65 11.04 24.38 -18.33
C TRP A 65 11.05 25.77 -17.67
N LYS A 66 11.81 26.72 -18.25
CA LYS A 66 11.84 28.10 -17.78
C LYS A 66 10.81 28.93 -18.54
N LEU A 67 9.76 29.38 -17.85
CA LEU A 67 8.82 30.36 -18.38
C LEU A 67 9.54 31.70 -18.61
N SER A 68 9.69 32.12 -19.88
CA SER A 68 10.34 33.36 -20.30
C SER A 68 9.41 34.24 -21.14
N GLU A 69 9.80 35.48 -21.39
CA GLU A 69 9.08 36.36 -22.32
C GLU A 69 8.92 35.67 -23.70
N GLY A 70 7.77 35.90 -24.35
CA GLY A 70 7.41 35.25 -25.60
C GLY A 70 6.86 33.82 -25.48
N THR A 71 6.84 33.24 -24.27
CA THR A 71 6.31 31.88 -24.08
C THR A 71 4.79 31.85 -24.24
N LEU A 72 4.31 31.08 -25.22
CA LEU A 72 2.89 30.75 -25.34
C LEU A 72 2.47 29.79 -24.24
N CYS A 73 1.52 30.21 -23.41
CA CYS A 73 0.88 29.41 -22.36
C CYS A 73 -0.63 29.68 -22.31
N HIS A 74 -1.36 28.81 -21.62
CA HIS A 74 -2.79 28.96 -21.35
C HIS A 74 -3.00 29.33 -19.88
N ALA A 75 -3.73 30.41 -19.63
CA ALA A 75 -4.00 30.87 -18.27
C ALA A 75 -5.40 30.44 -17.81
N GLU A 76 -5.48 29.79 -16.65
CA GLU A 76 -6.73 29.71 -15.88
C GLU A 76 -6.89 31.03 -15.14
N VAL A 77 -8.04 31.68 -15.34
CA VAL A 77 -8.29 33.02 -14.82
C VAL A 77 -9.63 33.08 -14.08
N GLU A 78 -9.65 33.85 -12.99
CA GLU A 78 -10.87 34.25 -12.30
C GLU A 78 -11.22 35.68 -12.67
N ARG A 79 -12.51 35.98 -12.82
CA ARG A 79 -12.97 37.37 -12.96
C ARG A 79 -12.83 38.07 -11.63
N SER A 80 -12.09 39.17 -11.62
CA SER A 80 -12.03 40.07 -10.47
C SER A 80 -13.38 40.80 -10.34
N PRO A 81 -13.86 41.05 -9.10
CA PRO A 81 -15.06 41.86 -8.86
C PRO A 81 -15.02 43.23 -9.57
N ASN A 82 -13.83 43.75 -9.82
CA ASN A 82 -13.60 45.07 -10.40
C ASN A 82 -13.50 45.06 -11.94
N GLY A 83 -13.87 43.96 -12.61
CA GLY A 83 -13.93 43.89 -14.09
C GLY A 83 -12.64 43.47 -14.79
N GLY A 84 -11.66 42.89 -14.08
CA GLY A 84 -10.41 42.34 -14.64
C GLY A 84 -10.30 40.82 -14.52
N PHE A 85 -9.12 40.28 -14.81
CA PHE A 85 -8.80 38.86 -14.60
C PHE A 85 -7.66 38.71 -13.59
N ARG A 86 -7.77 37.71 -12.71
CA ARG A 86 -6.67 37.22 -11.87
C ARG A 86 -6.18 35.90 -12.44
N VAL A 87 -4.89 35.78 -12.72
CA VAL A 87 -4.29 34.51 -13.15
C VAL A 87 -4.18 33.58 -11.96
N VAL A 88 -4.79 32.40 -12.07
CA VAL A 88 -4.78 31.36 -11.03
C VAL A 88 -3.69 30.33 -11.31
N ALA A 89 -3.51 29.93 -12.57
CA ALA A 89 -2.52 28.95 -12.99
C ALA A 89 -2.15 29.15 -14.46
N LEU A 90 -0.95 28.68 -14.83
CA LEU A 90 -0.44 28.68 -16.20
C LEU A 90 -0.18 27.25 -16.66
N TYR A 91 -0.67 26.91 -17.85
CA TYR A 91 -0.61 25.58 -18.41
C TYR A 91 0.07 25.56 -19.79
N PRO A 92 0.87 24.52 -20.09
CA PRO A 92 1.58 24.39 -21.35
C PRO A 92 0.66 24.06 -22.54
N VAL A 93 -0.52 23.51 -22.27
CA VAL A 93 -1.54 23.07 -23.24
C VAL A 93 -2.95 23.33 -22.69
N MET A 94 -3.95 23.42 -23.55
CA MET A 94 -5.35 23.69 -23.13
C MET A 94 -5.94 22.60 -22.23
N ILE A 95 -5.66 21.33 -22.53
CA ILE A 95 -6.09 20.19 -21.72
C ILE A 95 -4.86 19.74 -20.91
N SER A 96 -4.71 20.33 -19.73
CA SER A 96 -3.56 20.09 -18.87
C SER A 96 -3.90 19.34 -17.60
N ARG A 97 -2.87 18.78 -16.98
CA ARG A 97 -2.97 18.25 -15.63
C ARG A 97 -2.93 19.43 -14.66
N LYS A 98 -3.89 19.48 -13.75
CA LYS A 98 -3.87 20.44 -12.64
C LYS A 98 -3.00 19.87 -11.53
N LEU A 99 -2.03 20.67 -11.08
CA LEU A 99 -1.29 20.35 -9.86
C LEU A 99 -2.21 20.50 -8.65
N PHE A 100 -1.95 19.69 -7.63
CA PHE A 100 -2.60 19.87 -6.35
C PHE A 100 -2.01 21.09 -5.63
N GLU A 101 -2.75 21.61 -4.65
CA GLU A 101 -2.38 22.82 -3.92
C GLU A 101 -1.08 22.63 -3.12
N VAL A 102 -0.93 21.44 -2.51
CA VAL A 102 0.26 21.04 -1.74
C VAL A 102 0.71 19.65 -2.16
N SER A 103 1.99 19.35 -1.98
CA SER A 103 2.52 18.01 -2.23
C SER A 103 2.03 17.01 -1.17
N PRO A 104 1.96 15.71 -1.48
CA PRO A 104 1.65 14.69 -0.46
C PRO A 104 2.62 14.74 0.73
N ALA A 105 3.89 15.08 0.51
CA ALA A 105 4.90 15.17 1.56
C ALA A 105 4.62 16.31 2.55
N GLU A 106 3.99 17.40 2.11
CA GLU A 106 3.59 18.52 2.99
C GLU A 106 2.41 18.16 3.91
N LEU A 107 1.61 17.16 3.55
CA LEU A 107 0.52 16.65 4.39
C LEU A 107 0.98 15.63 5.44
N LEU A 108 2.25 15.22 5.38
CA LEU A 108 2.83 14.26 6.30
C LEU A 108 3.47 15.00 7.48
N ASP A 109 3.12 14.61 8.72
CA ASP A 109 3.75 15.16 9.91
C ASP A 109 5.27 15.00 9.85
N ARG A 110 6.01 16.03 10.30
CA ARG A 110 7.48 16.06 10.27
C ARG A 110 8.12 14.84 10.93
N THR A 111 7.52 14.28 11.98
CA THR A 111 8.06 13.10 12.68
C THR A 111 7.99 11.82 11.85
N LEU A 112 7.21 11.80 10.75
CA LEU A 112 7.06 10.67 9.85
C LEU A 112 7.89 10.81 8.57
N HIS A 113 8.62 11.92 8.39
CA HIS A 113 9.56 12.06 7.29
C HIS A 113 10.79 11.17 7.51
N PRO A 114 11.43 10.68 6.42
CA PRO A 114 12.68 9.96 6.54
C PRO A 114 13.71 10.76 7.36
N PRO A 115 14.34 10.16 8.38
CA PRO A 115 15.25 10.89 9.25
C PRO A 115 16.48 11.37 8.47
N ALA A 116 16.93 12.59 8.77
CA ALA A 116 18.09 13.23 8.15
C ALA A 116 19.34 13.19 9.03
N LYS A 117 19.18 12.95 10.33
CA LYS A 117 20.26 12.87 11.33
C LYS A 117 19.96 11.79 12.39
N LEU A 118 21.01 11.37 13.11
CA LEU A 118 20.92 10.28 14.09
C LEU A 118 19.91 10.54 15.22
N SER A 119 19.69 11.80 15.61
CA SER A 119 18.72 12.16 16.66
C SER A 119 17.25 12.00 16.22
N GLU A 120 17.00 11.77 14.93
CA GLU A 120 15.65 11.61 14.37
C GLU A 120 15.30 10.15 14.11
N LEU A 121 16.22 9.20 14.36
CA LEU A 121 15.98 7.79 14.13
C LEU A 121 14.84 7.28 15.01
N SER A 122 13.85 6.65 14.39
CA SER A 122 12.82 5.91 15.09
C SER A 122 13.41 4.63 15.73
N PRO A 123 12.68 3.98 16.66
CA PRO A 123 13.04 2.64 17.13
C PRO A 123 13.25 1.65 15.97
N ALA A 124 12.44 1.72 14.90
CA ALA A 124 12.57 0.85 13.74
C ALA A 124 13.87 1.12 12.95
N ASP A 125 14.23 2.39 12.75
CA ASP A 125 15.49 2.77 12.09
C ASP A 125 16.71 2.25 12.86
N ARG A 126 16.67 2.30 14.20
CA ARG A 126 17.76 1.76 15.03
C ARG A 126 17.82 0.24 15.00
N LEU A 127 16.66 -0.40 14.99
CA LEU A 127 16.54 -1.87 14.98
C LEU A 127 17.05 -2.47 13.66
N PHE A 128 16.59 -1.95 12.53
CA PHE A 128 16.89 -2.48 11.20
C PHE A 128 18.10 -1.82 10.51
N GLY A 129 18.55 -0.68 11.05
CA GLY A 129 19.64 0.10 10.49
C GLY A 129 19.13 1.21 9.58
N TRP A 130 19.99 2.20 9.39
CA TRP A 130 19.67 3.39 8.59
C TRP A 130 20.90 3.87 7.84
N VAL A 131 20.70 4.38 6.63
CA VAL A 131 21.73 5.04 5.82
C VAL A 131 21.19 6.37 5.34
N ASN A 132 21.97 7.42 5.54
CA ASN A 132 21.62 8.75 5.08
C ASN A 132 21.60 8.79 3.54
N GLN A 133 20.46 9.16 2.96
CA GLN A 133 20.26 9.15 1.51
C GLN A 133 20.90 10.35 0.79
N LYS A 134 21.26 11.43 1.50
CA LYS A 134 21.73 12.68 0.89
C LYS A 134 23.09 13.16 1.41
N ARG A 135 23.55 12.61 2.52
CA ARG A 135 24.77 13.02 3.24
C ARG A 135 25.51 11.79 3.75
N LYS A 136 26.63 12.02 4.44
CA LYS A 136 27.33 10.97 5.18
C LYS A 136 26.61 10.67 6.50
N GLY A 137 26.48 9.39 6.83
CA GLY A 137 25.91 8.92 8.10
C GLY A 137 25.23 7.56 7.93
N ALA A 138 25.45 6.67 8.88
CA ALA A 138 24.78 5.37 8.93
C ALA A 138 24.63 4.91 10.38
N TRP A 139 23.64 4.04 10.61
CA TRP A 139 23.40 3.34 11.86
C TRP A 139 23.34 1.85 11.57
N ARG A 140 24.14 1.06 12.28
CA ARG A 140 24.16 -0.40 12.11
C ARG A 140 22.91 -1.00 12.74
N GLY A 141 22.18 -1.79 11.95
CA GLY A 141 21.04 -2.56 12.45
C GLY A 141 21.45 -3.53 13.57
N LEU A 142 20.54 -3.68 14.53
CA LEU A 142 20.72 -4.46 15.74
C LEU A 142 20.03 -5.83 15.68
N VAL A 143 19.33 -6.12 14.58
CA VAL A 143 18.69 -7.41 14.31
C VAL A 143 19.30 -8.07 13.07
N ARG A 144 19.46 -9.39 13.13
CA ARG A 144 19.85 -10.25 12.01
C ARG A 144 18.89 -11.41 11.89
N ILE A 145 18.45 -11.67 10.66
CA ILE A 145 17.64 -12.84 10.32
C ILE A 145 18.57 -13.96 9.84
N GLY A 146 18.41 -15.15 10.42
CA GLY A 146 19.14 -16.36 10.08
C GLY A 146 18.65 -17.01 8.77
N ALA A 147 19.20 -18.17 8.46
CA ALA A 147 18.73 -18.96 7.33
C ALA A 147 17.30 -19.44 7.58
N VAL A 148 16.52 -19.55 6.50
CA VAL A 148 15.14 -20.06 6.53
C VAL A 148 15.15 -21.52 6.07
N SER A 149 14.53 -22.39 6.85
CA SER A 149 14.38 -23.81 6.54
C SER A 149 12.90 -24.18 6.45
N CYS A 150 12.49 -24.80 5.34
CA CYS A 150 11.17 -25.39 5.20
C CYS A 150 11.13 -26.71 5.97
N GLN A 151 10.17 -26.85 6.89
CA GLN A 151 9.98 -28.07 7.69
C GLN A 151 9.01 -29.06 7.03
N THR A 152 8.32 -28.60 5.98
CA THR A 152 7.42 -29.42 5.15
C THR A 152 8.18 -29.93 3.92
N SER A 153 7.91 -31.16 3.48
CA SER A 153 8.52 -31.70 2.26
C SER A 153 8.17 -30.81 1.05
N PRO A 154 9.04 -30.70 0.02
CA PRO A 154 8.71 -29.89 -1.16
C PRO A 154 7.41 -30.30 -1.85
N GLN A 155 7.08 -31.59 -1.87
CA GLN A 155 5.89 -32.16 -2.51
C GLN A 155 4.60 -31.74 -1.78
N ASP A 156 4.66 -31.66 -0.45
CA ASP A 156 3.52 -31.24 0.38
C ASP A 156 3.45 -29.72 0.52
N ALA A 157 4.60 -29.04 0.46
CA ALA A 157 4.69 -27.60 0.63
C ALA A 157 4.21 -26.82 -0.60
N ILE A 158 4.44 -27.36 -1.81
CA ILE A 158 4.19 -26.65 -3.06
C ILE A 158 3.03 -27.28 -3.81
N GLU A 159 2.09 -26.44 -4.24
CA GLU A 159 1.12 -26.79 -5.26
C GLU A 159 1.63 -26.27 -6.60
N SER A 160 1.89 -27.17 -7.55
CA SER A 160 2.32 -26.81 -8.90
C SER A 160 1.12 -26.66 -9.82
N PHE A 161 1.15 -25.62 -10.65
CA PHE A 161 0.18 -25.40 -11.72
C PHE A 161 0.72 -25.75 -13.09
N VAL A 162 2.01 -26.08 -13.19
CA VAL A 162 2.65 -26.46 -14.44
C VAL A 162 3.05 -27.94 -14.38
N GLY A 163 2.85 -28.66 -15.48
CA GLY A 163 3.17 -30.08 -15.62
C GLY A 163 3.00 -30.54 -17.08
N GLU A 164 3.76 -31.55 -17.49
CA GLU A 164 3.82 -32.02 -18.89
C GLU A 164 2.50 -32.66 -19.40
N ASP A 165 1.58 -33.01 -18.50
CA ASP A 165 0.31 -33.69 -18.80
C ASP A 165 -0.93 -32.92 -18.31
N ASP A 166 -0.88 -31.59 -18.18
CA ASP A 166 -2.06 -30.82 -17.77
C ASP A 166 -3.03 -30.58 -18.94
N PRO A 167 -4.23 -31.19 -18.96
CA PRO A 167 -5.19 -31.01 -20.05
C PRO A 167 -5.74 -29.56 -20.15
N TYR A 168 -5.50 -28.71 -19.15
CA TYR A 168 -5.95 -27.32 -19.11
C TYR A 168 -4.84 -26.28 -19.37
N ASP A 169 -3.57 -26.70 -19.47
CA ASP A 169 -2.43 -25.82 -19.68
C ASP A 169 -1.28 -26.53 -20.44
N PRO A 170 -1.50 -26.95 -21.70
CA PRO A 170 -0.53 -27.73 -22.48
C PRO A 170 0.80 -27.01 -22.73
N ASP A 171 0.80 -25.67 -22.60
CA ASP A 171 1.98 -24.83 -22.76
C ASP A 171 2.71 -24.53 -21.42
N GLY A 172 2.20 -25.05 -20.29
CA GLY A 172 2.77 -24.79 -18.95
C GLY A 172 2.80 -23.31 -18.56
N CYS A 173 1.81 -22.53 -18.99
CA CYS A 173 1.71 -21.09 -18.77
C CYS A 173 1.28 -20.68 -17.34
N GLY A 174 0.86 -21.63 -16.50
CA GLY A 174 0.41 -21.42 -15.12
C GLY A 174 -0.97 -20.78 -14.98
N LEU A 175 -1.37 -20.58 -13.73
CA LEU A 175 -2.67 -20.05 -13.31
C LEU A 175 -2.73 -18.51 -13.48
N PRO A 176 -3.58 -17.96 -14.37
CA PRO A 176 -3.65 -16.51 -14.59
C PRO A 176 -4.35 -15.79 -13.44
N LEU A 177 -3.68 -14.81 -12.84
CA LEU A 177 -4.23 -14.00 -11.77
C LEU A 177 -5.09 -12.85 -12.26
N ALA A 178 -6.02 -12.40 -11.42
CA ALA A 178 -6.74 -11.16 -11.61
C ALA A 178 -5.77 -9.97 -11.74
N ILE A 179 -6.18 -8.92 -12.46
CA ILE A 179 -5.34 -7.75 -12.72
C ILE A 179 -4.97 -7.06 -11.39
N LEU A 180 -3.67 -6.95 -11.15
CA LEU A 180 -3.12 -6.18 -10.06
C LEU A 180 -2.89 -4.73 -10.53
N SER A 181 -3.79 -3.83 -10.16
CA SER A 181 -3.62 -2.41 -10.46
C SER A 181 -2.60 -1.74 -9.55
N THR A 182 -1.75 -0.88 -10.12
CA THR A 182 -0.89 0.03 -9.34
C THR A 182 -1.75 1.05 -8.58
N PRO A 183 -1.37 1.43 -7.34
CA PRO A 183 -2.00 2.53 -6.63
C PRO A 183 -2.16 3.77 -7.51
N LYS A 184 -3.30 4.44 -7.40
CA LYS A 184 -3.62 5.64 -8.20
C LYS A 184 -3.65 6.86 -7.28
N PRO A 185 -2.58 7.65 -7.17
CA PRO A 185 -2.55 8.84 -6.29
C PRO A 185 -3.66 9.86 -6.57
N GLN A 186 -4.23 9.83 -7.78
CA GLN A 186 -5.39 10.63 -8.20
C GLN A 186 -6.70 10.21 -7.50
N GLN A 187 -6.75 9.01 -6.92
CA GLN A 187 -7.83 8.55 -6.02
C GLN A 187 -7.60 9.09 -4.61
N ALA A 188 -7.50 10.43 -4.49
CA ALA A 188 -7.15 11.11 -3.25
C ALA A 188 -8.07 10.75 -2.08
N ARG A 189 -9.35 10.42 -2.33
CA ARG A 189 -10.32 9.95 -1.30
C ARG A 189 -9.82 8.76 -0.49
N PHE A 190 -8.92 7.95 -1.04
CA PHE A 190 -8.38 6.78 -0.36
C PHE A 190 -7.16 7.11 0.52
N TYR A 191 -6.40 8.14 0.15
CA TYR A 191 -5.08 8.43 0.74
C TYR A 191 -5.03 9.70 1.58
N VAL A 192 -5.90 10.66 1.30
CA VAL A 192 -5.93 11.98 1.94
C VAL A 192 -6.98 11.99 3.04
N ALA A 193 -6.56 12.34 4.24
CA ALA A 193 -7.43 12.48 5.40
C ALA A 193 -8.24 13.78 5.32
N ARG A 194 -9.39 13.83 5.97
CA ARG A 194 -10.21 15.04 6.08
C ARG A 194 -9.50 16.15 6.86
N SER A 195 -8.67 15.78 7.83
CA SER A 195 -7.88 16.69 8.65
C SER A 195 -6.49 16.09 8.94
N PRO A 196 -5.57 16.83 9.59
CA PRO A 196 -4.27 16.29 10.03
C PRO A 196 -4.39 15.12 11.02
N GLN A 197 -5.57 14.92 11.64
CA GLN A 197 -5.83 13.84 12.59
C GLN A 197 -6.05 12.48 11.92
N GLY A 198 -6.14 12.41 10.59
CA GLY A 198 -6.10 11.14 9.84
C GLY A 198 -7.46 10.56 9.45
N GLU A 199 -8.57 11.22 9.77
CA GLU A 199 -9.91 10.67 9.54
C GLU A 199 -10.24 10.52 8.04
N SER A 200 -11.08 9.55 7.74
CA SER A 200 -11.62 9.33 6.39
C SER A 200 -12.31 10.58 5.80
N GLN A 201 -12.30 10.66 4.47
CA GLN A 201 -13.14 11.61 3.75
C GLN A 201 -14.60 11.12 3.77
N TYR A 202 -15.53 12.03 3.56
CA TYR A 202 -16.92 11.67 3.31
C TYR A 202 -17.10 11.14 1.89
N ASP A 203 -18.09 10.26 1.73
CA ASP A 203 -18.63 9.90 0.42
C ASP A 203 -19.24 11.13 -0.28
N GLY A 204 -19.39 11.03 -1.60
CA GLY A 204 -20.06 12.05 -2.41
C GLY A 204 -19.26 13.31 -2.70
N ILE A 205 -18.11 13.52 -2.06
CA ILE A 205 -17.24 14.67 -2.36
C ILE A 205 -16.58 14.50 -3.74
N SER A 206 -16.31 15.60 -4.44
CA SER A 206 -15.61 15.56 -5.72
C SER A 206 -14.12 15.20 -5.55
N LYS A 207 -13.44 14.80 -6.63
CA LYS A 207 -11.99 14.56 -6.59
C LYS A 207 -11.22 15.81 -6.19
N GLU A 208 -11.66 16.95 -6.70
CA GLU A 208 -11.06 18.25 -6.43
C GLU A 208 -11.20 18.61 -4.96
N GLN A 209 -12.37 18.35 -4.35
CA GLN A 209 -12.59 18.57 -2.92
C GLN A 209 -11.77 17.60 -2.07
N ALA A 210 -11.61 16.34 -2.50
CA ALA A 210 -10.82 15.32 -1.83
C ALA A 210 -9.29 15.49 -1.97
N ALA A 211 -8.85 16.36 -2.89
CA ALA A 211 -7.46 16.54 -3.28
C ALA A 211 -6.52 16.93 -2.12
N TYR A 212 -5.22 16.86 -2.41
CA TYR A 212 -4.14 17.29 -1.51
C TYR A 212 -4.20 18.82 -1.35
N ARG A 213 -4.62 19.28 -0.17
CA ARG A 213 -4.84 20.69 0.18
C ARG A 213 -4.37 20.98 1.59
N ALA A 214 -3.99 22.23 1.85
CA ALA A 214 -3.59 22.64 3.20
C ALA A 214 -4.71 22.37 4.23
N GLY A 215 -4.32 22.03 5.46
CA GLY A 215 -5.27 21.70 6.53
C GLY A 215 -5.84 20.28 6.48
N LYS A 216 -5.36 19.43 5.56
CA LYS A 216 -5.64 17.99 5.53
C LYS A 216 -4.44 17.17 6.02
N GLY A 217 -4.59 15.84 6.10
CA GLY A 217 -3.52 14.92 6.42
C GLY A 217 -3.38 13.78 5.40
N LEU A 218 -2.45 12.87 5.64
CA LEU A 218 -2.38 11.57 4.94
C LEU A 218 -2.86 10.45 5.86
N ARG A 219 -3.53 9.46 5.27
CA ARG A 219 -4.12 8.33 6.02
C ARG A 219 -3.17 7.17 6.26
N GLY A 220 -1.99 7.16 5.61
CA GLY A 220 -1.03 6.06 5.74
C GLY A 220 -1.56 4.70 5.29
N ARG A 221 -2.64 4.66 4.49
CA ARG A 221 -3.36 3.42 4.18
C ARG A 221 -2.77 2.69 2.98
N LYS A 222 -1.87 1.74 3.25
CA LYS A 222 -1.40 0.72 2.30
C LYS A 222 -1.28 -0.63 3.01
N VAL A 223 -2.41 -1.14 3.49
CA VAL A 223 -2.50 -2.45 4.14
C VAL A 223 -3.05 -3.48 3.16
N TYR A 224 -2.67 -4.74 3.35
CA TYR A 224 -3.21 -5.87 2.60
C TYR A 224 -3.86 -6.83 3.60
N PRO A 225 -5.18 -6.77 3.79
CA PRO A 225 -5.82 -7.52 4.86
C PRO A 225 -5.72 -9.04 4.68
N HIS A 226 -5.87 -9.77 5.78
CA HIS A 226 -6.01 -11.23 5.78
C HIS A 226 -7.39 -11.66 5.23
N HIS A 227 -7.48 -12.85 4.64
CA HIS A 227 -8.75 -13.50 4.31
C HIS A 227 -9.38 -14.08 5.57
N ARG A 228 -10.48 -13.48 6.04
CA ARG A 228 -11.15 -13.93 7.26
C ARG A 228 -12.40 -14.73 6.92
N ASN A 229 -12.65 -15.80 7.67
CA ASN A 229 -13.84 -16.66 7.56
C ASN A 229 -14.06 -17.25 6.16
N LEU A 230 -12.99 -17.57 5.42
CA LEU A 230 -13.13 -18.37 4.20
C LEU A 230 -13.29 -19.85 4.54
N PRO A 231 -14.09 -20.59 3.76
CA PRO A 231 -14.21 -22.03 3.92
C PRO A 231 -12.88 -22.75 3.60
N GLU A 232 -12.64 -23.92 4.20
CA GLU A 232 -11.38 -24.67 4.03
C GLU A 232 -11.13 -25.01 2.56
N GLU A 233 -12.18 -25.39 1.84
CA GLU A 233 -12.17 -25.77 0.42
C GLU A 233 -12.07 -24.58 -0.54
N TYR A 234 -11.91 -23.35 -0.03
CA TYR A 234 -11.79 -22.16 -0.88
C TYR A 234 -10.61 -22.28 -1.87
N TRP A 235 -9.50 -22.86 -1.41
CA TRP A 235 -8.27 -23.00 -2.18
C TRP A 235 -8.19 -24.28 -3.00
N ASP A 236 -9.16 -25.19 -2.85
CA ASP A 236 -9.17 -26.48 -3.55
C ASP A 236 -9.43 -26.28 -5.05
N ASP A 237 -8.81 -27.16 -5.85
CA ASP A 237 -8.91 -27.18 -7.31
C ASP A 237 -8.83 -25.78 -7.96
N PRO A 238 -7.74 -25.03 -7.71
CA PRO A 238 -7.66 -23.61 -8.10
C PRO A 238 -7.67 -23.38 -9.61
N LYS A 239 -7.48 -24.44 -10.41
CA LYS A 239 -7.56 -24.43 -11.87
C LYS A 239 -8.99 -24.48 -12.40
N GLU A 240 -9.93 -25.07 -11.64
CA GLU A 240 -11.36 -25.06 -12.01
C GLU A 240 -11.86 -23.61 -12.01
N ASP A 241 -12.48 -23.17 -13.12
CA ASP A 241 -12.97 -21.81 -13.23
C ASP A 241 -14.27 -21.62 -12.43
N ARG A 242 -14.10 -21.22 -11.16
CA ARG A 242 -15.19 -20.82 -10.27
C ARG A 242 -15.28 -19.29 -10.13
N THR A 243 -14.76 -18.54 -11.11
CA THR A 243 -14.77 -17.06 -11.02
C THR A 243 -16.17 -16.47 -11.14
N GLN A 244 -17.10 -17.18 -11.79
CA GLN A 244 -18.50 -16.78 -11.99
C GLN A 244 -19.50 -17.66 -11.23
N HIS A 245 -19.04 -18.72 -10.55
CA HIS A 245 -19.87 -19.65 -9.80
C HIS A 245 -19.55 -19.50 -8.30
N SER A 246 -20.52 -19.06 -7.51
CA SER A 246 -20.30 -18.87 -6.07
C SER A 246 -20.34 -20.21 -5.34
N ASN A 247 -19.37 -20.46 -4.46
CA ASN A 247 -19.52 -21.43 -3.37
C ASN A 247 -19.91 -20.66 -2.11
N ASN A 248 -21.15 -20.77 -1.63
CA ASN A 248 -21.64 -20.05 -0.44
C ASN A 248 -21.38 -18.53 -0.44
N GLY A 249 -21.44 -17.88 -1.62
CA GLY A 249 -21.17 -16.45 -1.78
C GLY A 249 -19.69 -16.09 -2.02
N HIS A 250 -18.78 -17.05 -1.94
CA HIS A 250 -17.36 -16.87 -2.22
C HIS A 250 -17.04 -17.16 -3.69
N TYR A 251 -16.25 -16.28 -4.32
CA TYR A 251 -15.76 -16.42 -5.68
C TYR A 251 -14.22 -16.50 -5.67
N GLN A 252 -13.62 -17.11 -6.69
CA GLN A 252 -12.16 -17.09 -6.90
C GLN A 252 -11.66 -15.71 -7.37
N ALA A 253 -11.75 -14.71 -6.50
CA ALA A 253 -11.41 -13.31 -6.80
C ALA A 253 -9.94 -13.11 -7.20
N TYR A 254 -9.07 -14.05 -6.84
CA TYR A 254 -7.65 -14.05 -7.21
C TYR A 254 -7.39 -14.47 -8.66
N ARG A 255 -8.31 -15.19 -9.30
CA ARG A 255 -8.15 -15.77 -10.64
C ARG A 255 -8.72 -14.83 -11.69
N ARG A 256 -8.07 -14.75 -12.85
CA ARG A 256 -8.63 -14.05 -14.00
C ARG A 256 -9.80 -14.86 -14.57
N PRO A 257 -11.01 -14.28 -14.71
CA PRO A 257 -12.10 -15.00 -15.36
C PRO A 257 -11.78 -15.36 -16.80
N ARG A 258 -12.29 -16.50 -17.29
CA ARG A 258 -12.23 -16.80 -18.72
C ARG A 258 -13.08 -15.82 -19.53
N LYS A 259 -12.63 -15.53 -20.75
CA LYS A 259 -13.42 -14.77 -21.72
C LYS A 259 -13.73 -15.70 -22.88
N GLU A 260 -15.01 -15.85 -23.21
CA GLU A 260 -15.47 -16.71 -24.31
C GLU A 260 -14.95 -18.16 -24.19
N GLY A 261 -14.77 -18.65 -22.95
CA GLY A 261 -14.27 -20.00 -22.67
C GLY A 261 -12.75 -20.13 -22.59
N GLU A 262 -11.99 -19.07 -22.91
CA GLU A 262 -10.53 -19.08 -22.97
C GLU A 262 -9.87 -18.35 -21.79
N GLU A 263 -8.69 -18.83 -21.39
CA GLU A 263 -7.86 -18.17 -20.38
C GLU A 263 -7.33 -16.83 -20.90
N GLN A 264 -7.43 -15.79 -20.07
CA GLN A 264 -6.93 -14.46 -20.41
C GLN A 264 -5.52 -14.25 -19.83
N ARG A 265 -4.52 -14.12 -20.70
CA ARG A 265 -3.13 -13.81 -20.36
C ARG A 265 -2.67 -12.59 -21.14
N ASP A 266 -2.50 -11.47 -20.48
CA ASP A 266 -2.15 -10.19 -21.11
C ASP A 266 -1.08 -9.44 -20.30
N ASN A 267 -0.68 -8.26 -20.77
CA ASN A 267 0.34 -7.45 -20.09
C ASN A 267 -0.15 -6.76 -18.81
N GLN A 268 -1.41 -6.99 -18.40
CA GLN A 268 -2.03 -6.44 -17.20
C GLN A 268 -2.12 -7.47 -16.07
N ASN A 269 -1.84 -8.75 -16.33
CA ASN A 269 -1.81 -9.80 -15.32
C ASN A 269 -0.50 -10.60 -15.30
N ARG A 270 -0.42 -11.52 -14.33
CA ARG A 270 0.68 -12.47 -14.15
C ARG A 270 0.10 -13.85 -13.98
N SER A 271 0.78 -14.86 -14.51
CA SER A 271 0.48 -16.25 -14.20
C SER A 271 1.37 -16.75 -13.07
N MET A 272 0.81 -17.53 -12.15
CA MET A 272 1.58 -18.25 -11.14
C MET A 272 1.84 -19.67 -11.61
N HIS A 273 3.07 -20.14 -11.46
CA HIS A 273 3.44 -21.53 -11.78
C HIS A 273 3.17 -22.48 -10.61
N GLY A 274 3.00 -21.93 -9.41
CA GLY A 274 2.68 -22.67 -8.21
C GLY A 274 2.67 -21.76 -6.99
N TRP A 275 2.23 -22.29 -5.85
CA TRP A 275 2.26 -21.58 -4.58
C TRP A 275 2.63 -22.48 -3.41
N VAL A 276 2.93 -21.84 -2.28
CA VAL A 276 3.09 -22.52 -1.00
C VAL A 276 1.71 -22.82 -0.41
N LYS A 277 1.42 -24.09 -0.13
CA LYS A 277 0.13 -24.53 0.41
C LYS A 277 -0.11 -24.02 1.84
N PRO A 278 -1.38 -23.77 2.24
CA PRO A 278 -1.73 -23.52 3.62
C PRO A 278 -1.15 -24.59 4.57
N GLY A 279 -0.72 -24.18 5.76
CA GLY A 279 -0.15 -25.09 6.76
C GLY A 279 1.35 -25.41 6.58
N THR A 280 1.99 -24.98 5.49
CA THR A 280 3.44 -25.12 5.30
C THR A 280 4.21 -24.37 6.39
N ARG A 281 5.17 -25.04 7.04
CA ARG A 281 5.94 -24.48 8.16
C ARG A 281 7.38 -24.17 7.76
N PHE A 282 7.85 -23.01 8.21
CA PHE A 282 9.24 -22.58 8.06
C PHE A 282 9.81 -22.21 9.43
N THR A 283 11.11 -22.42 9.59
CA THR A 283 11.86 -22.04 10.80
C THR A 283 13.02 -21.16 10.40
N PHE A 284 13.29 -20.12 11.19
CA PHE A 284 14.44 -19.25 11.04
C PHE A 284 14.80 -18.64 12.39
N GLU A 285 16.04 -18.17 12.51
CA GLU A 285 16.53 -17.55 13.74
C GLU A 285 16.49 -16.03 13.66
N ILE A 286 16.23 -15.37 14.78
CA ILE A 286 16.37 -13.92 14.93
C ILE A 286 17.41 -13.65 15.99
N ALA A 287 18.57 -13.13 15.58
CA ALA A 287 19.60 -12.67 16.49
C ALA A 287 19.47 -11.16 16.67
N PHE A 288 19.60 -10.69 17.91
CA PHE A 288 19.60 -9.26 18.21
C PHE A 288 20.65 -8.91 19.27
N MET A 289 21.03 -7.64 19.35
CA MET A 289 21.96 -7.14 20.36
C MET A 289 21.61 -5.72 20.79
N ASN A 290 21.85 -5.40 22.07
CA ASN A 290 21.74 -4.05 22.62
C ASN A 290 20.40 -3.35 22.35
N LEU A 291 19.29 -4.10 22.36
CA LEU A 291 17.95 -3.51 22.28
C LEU A 291 17.55 -2.97 23.65
N SER A 292 16.92 -1.80 23.67
CA SER A 292 16.20 -1.33 24.86
C SER A 292 14.99 -2.23 25.17
N GLY A 293 14.47 -2.15 26.39
CA GLY A 293 13.25 -2.90 26.76
C GLY A 293 12.07 -2.61 25.84
N VAL A 294 11.89 -1.35 25.43
CA VAL A 294 10.83 -0.93 24.50
C VAL A 294 11.04 -1.48 23.09
N GLU A 295 12.27 -1.44 22.56
CA GLU A 295 12.59 -1.99 21.22
C GLU A 295 12.43 -3.51 21.17
N LEU A 296 12.91 -4.21 22.21
CA LEU A 296 12.73 -5.66 22.34
C LEU A 296 11.24 -6.01 22.49
N GLY A 297 10.49 -5.23 23.29
CA GLY A 297 9.05 -5.40 23.44
C GLY A 297 8.27 -5.25 22.14
N ALA A 298 8.60 -4.25 21.32
CA ALA A 298 8.01 -4.04 20.01
C ALA A 298 8.26 -5.25 19.08
N LEU A 299 9.51 -5.73 19.04
CA LEU A 299 9.88 -6.90 18.24
C LEU A 299 9.11 -8.14 18.71
N LEU A 300 9.10 -8.44 20.01
CA LEU A 300 8.42 -9.61 20.58
C LEU A 300 6.91 -9.55 20.34
N TRP A 301 6.29 -8.38 20.50
CA TRP A 301 4.85 -8.19 20.23
C TRP A 301 4.51 -8.49 18.76
N LEU A 302 5.32 -8.03 17.81
CA LEU A 302 5.13 -8.35 16.39
C LEU A 302 5.31 -9.85 16.09
N LEU A 303 6.15 -10.56 16.84
CA LEU A 303 6.37 -12.00 16.68
C LEU A 303 5.25 -12.86 17.29
N GLN A 304 4.35 -12.25 18.09
CA GLN A 304 3.31 -12.94 18.83
C GLN A 304 1.96 -12.22 18.67
N LEU A 305 1.48 -12.12 17.43
CA LEU A 305 0.15 -11.57 17.18
C LEU A 305 -0.95 -12.45 17.81
N PRO A 306 -2.11 -11.87 18.16
CA PRO A 306 -3.25 -12.64 18.68
C PRO A 306 -3.70 -13.73 17.70
N GLU A 307 -4.44 -14.71 18.21
CA GLU A 307 -5.04 -15.73 17.35
C GLU A 307 -5.94 -15.12 16.27
N GLY A 308 -5.94 -15.72 15.07
CA GLY A 308 -6.64 -15.19 13.91
C GLY A 308 -6.02 -13.94 13.28
N HIS A 309 -4.82 -13.52 13.70
CA HIS A 309 -4.09 -12.39 13.11
C HIS A 309 -2.84 -12.88 12.36
N PHE A 310 -2.62 -12.32 11.18
CA PHE A 310 -1.58 -12.77 10.26
C PHE A 310 -0.77 -11.61 9.68
N HIS A 311 0.54 -11.81 9.59
CA HIS A 311 1.42 -11.00 8.76
C HIS A 311 1.21 -11.31 7.28
N ARG A 312 1.76 -10.45 6.42
CA ARG A 312 1.54 -10.49 4.97
C ARG A 312 2.86 -10.54 4.22
N LEU A 313 3.08 -11.59 3.43
CA LEU A 313 4.31 -11.84 2.69
C LEU A 313 4.04 -12.14 1.20
N GLY A 314 4.96 -11.75 0.31
CA GLY A 314 4.90 -12.12 -1.12
C GLY A 314 4.15 -11.13 -2.02
N GLY A 315 4.13 -11.43 -3.32
CA GLY A 315 3.56 -10.55 -4.37
C GLY A 315 2.03 -10.61 -4.48
N GLY A 316 1.42 -11.74 -4.10
CA GLY A 316 -0.03 -11.96 -4.20
C GLY A 316 -0.87 -11.30 -3.09
N LYS A 317 -0.26 -10.52 -2.18
CA LYS A 317 -0.95 -9.84 -1.07
C LYS A 317 -2.23 -9.08 -1.47
N PRO A 318 -2.29 -8.35 -2.61
CA PRO A 318 -3.51 -7.65 -3.00
C PRO A 318 -4.68 -8.57 -3.38
N LEU A 319 -4.42 -9.86 -3.62
CA LEU A 319 -5.42 -10.90 -3.90
C LEU A 319 -5.63 -11.84 -2.70
N GLY A 320 -5.20 -11.42 -1.51
CA GLY A 320 -5.41 -12.19 -0.28
C GLY A 320 -4.36 -13.26 0.03
N PHE A 321 -3.40 -13.54 -0.87
CA PHE A 321 -2.31 -14.49 -0.59
C PHE A 321 -1.33 -14.00 0.49
N GLY A 322 -0.58 -14.96 1.04
CA GLY A 322 0.60 -14.65 1.85
C GLY A 322 0.31 -14.37 3.32
N SER A 323 -0.74 -14.97 3.87
CA SER A 323 -1.02 -14.96 5.31
C SER A 323 0.03 -15.80 6.02
N VAL A 324 0.78 -15.20 6.95
CA VAL A 324 1.82 -15.88 7.72
C VAL A 324 1.59 -15.60 9.20
N ARG A 325 1.59 -16.66 10.01
CA ARG A 325 1.67 -16.55 11.47
C ARG A 325 3.11 -16.83 11.90
N LEU A 326 3.57 -16.08 12.90
CA LEU A 326 4.85 -16.32 13.56
C LEU A 326 4.58 -16.92 14.93
N GLU A 327 5.38 -17.91 15.30
CA GLU A 327 5.32 -18.58 16.58
C GLU A 327 6.75 -18.68 17.11
N LEU A 328 6.98 -18.29 18.36
CA LEU A 328 8.27 -18.47 19.02
C LEU A 328 8.46 -19.96 19.34
N VAL A 329 9.70 -20.41 19.41
CA VAL A 329 10.09 -21.77 19.85
C VAL A 329 10.84 -21.63 21.18
N PRO A 330 10.14 -21.55 22.34
CA PRO A 330 10.74 -21.16 23.62
C PRO A 330 11.88 -22.06 24.08
N GLU A 331 11.77 -23.36 23.83
CA GLU A 331 12.75 -24.39 24.18
C GLU A 331 14.06 -24.28 23.38
N ALA A 332 14.05 -23.55 22.26
CA ALA A 332 15.21 -23.26 21.43
C ALA A 332 15.64 -21.78 21.52
N SER A 333 14.99 -20.97 22.36
CA SER A 333 15.19 -19.52 22.41
C SER A 333 15.85 -19.06 23.70
N MET A 334 16.56 -17.93 23.64
CA MET A 334 17.18 -17.32 24.81
C MET A 334 17.28 -15.80 24.69
N ILE A 335 17.14 -15.11 25.83
CA ILE A 335 17.36 -13.66 25.95
C ILE A 335 18.32 -13.43 27.11
N ARG A 336 19.36 -12.64 26.90
CA ARG A 336 20.32 -12.24 27.93
C ARG A 336 20.36 -10.73 28.07
N SER A 337 20.44 -10.26 29.31
CA SER A 337 20.73 -8.88 29.64
C SER A 337 22.19 -8.54 29.32
N GLY A 338 22.50 -7.24 29.24
CA GLY A 338 23.87 -6.78 29.07
C GLY A 338 24.80 -7.22 30.21
N LYS A 339 24.29 -7.29 31.44
CA LYS A 339 25.04 -7.77 32.62
C LYS A 339 25.43 -9.24 32.45
N GLU A 340 24.48 -10.11 32.09
CA GLU A 340 24.75 -11.54 31.87
C GLU A 340 25.70 -11.78 30.71
N MET A 341 25.59 -10.99 29.63
CA MET A 341 26.54 -11.04 28.51
C MET A 341 27.94 -10.62 28.96
N TRP A 342 28.06 -9.56 29.77
CA TRP A 342 29.33 -9.12 30.33
C TRP A 342 29.96 -10.16 31.24
N GLU A 343 29.17 -10.76 32.15
CA GLU A 343 29.63 -11.83 33.04
C GLU A 343 30.12 -13.05 32.24
N ARG A 344 29.38 -13.47 31.21
CA ARG A 344 29.77 -14.55 30.30
C ARG A 344 31.09 -14.27 29.58
N PHE A 345 31.25 -13.08 29.01
CA PHE A 345 32.51 -12.73 28.33
C PHE A 345 33.69 -12.62 29.31
N ARG A 346 33.42 -12.25 30.56
CA ARG A 346 34.43 -12.13 31.61
C ARG A 346 34.88 -13.49 32.15
N SER A 347 33.96 -14.43 32.35
CA SER A 347 34.30 -15.78 32.83
C SER A 347 34.88 -16.66 31.73
N LEU A 348 34.54 -16.40 30.46
CA LEU A 348 34.71 -17.33 29.33
C LEU A 348 33.98 -18.67 29.55
N ASP A 349 33.16 -18.76 30.59
CA ASP A 349 32.34 -19.92 30.89
C ASP A 349 30.99 -19.78 30.19
N GLU A 350 30.58 -20.84 29.50
CA GLU A 350 29.17 -21.04 29.18
C GLU A 350 28.55 -21.82 30.34
N PRO A 351 27.72 -21.21 31.20
CA PRO A 351 26.86 -22.02 32.05
C PRO A 351 26.08 -22.93 31.11
N ALA A 352 26.15 -24.25 31.35
CA ALA A 352 25.43 -25.22 30.57
C ALA A 352 23.97 -24.73 30.45
N PRO A 353 23.40 -24.67 29.24
CA PRO A 353 22.01 -24.29 29.10
C PRO A 353 21.21 -25.20 30.04
N ALA A 354 20.12 -24.69 30.64
CA ALA A 354 19.23 -25.53 31.44
C ALA A 354 19.03 -26.85 30.69
N ASN A 355 19.49 -27.96 31.29
CA ASN A 355 19.54 -29.26 30.61
C ASN A 355 18.13 -29.76 30.27
N ASP A 356 17.12 -29.19 30.94
CA ASP A 356 15.71 -29.41 30.65
C ASP A 356 15.13 -28.34 29.68
N PRO A 357 14.62 -28.75 28.51
CA PRO A 357 13.91 -27.87 27.57
C PRO A 357 12.74 -27.10 28.20
N GLY A 358 12.02 -27.72 29.16
CA GLY A 358 10.88 -27.11 29.84
C GLY A 358 11.28 -25.89 30.69
N GLN A 359 12.33 -26.02 31.50
CA GLN A 359 12.89 -24.89 32.26
C GLN A 359 13.38 -23.75 31.36
N ARG A 360 14.01 -24.10 30.22
CA ARG A 360 14.45 -23.09 29.25
C ARG A 360 13.28 -22.32 28.65
N ALA A 361 12.24 -23.03 28.23
CA ALA A 361 11.02 -22.44 27.72
C ALA A 361 10.37 -21.48 28.73
N GLN A 362 10.23 -21.91 29.99
CA GLN A 362 9.66 -21.09 31.06
C GLN A 362 10.49 -19.82 31.32
N MET A 363 11.82 -19.95 31.40
CA MET A 363 12.72 -18.81 31.60
C MET A 363 12.67 -17.83 30.43
N PHE A 364 12.64 -18.32 29.19
CA PHE A 364 12.51 -17.49 28.00
C PHE A 364 11.19 -16.71 28.02
N LEU A 365 10.05 -17.39 28.22
CA LEU A 365 8.73 -16.76 28.26
C LEU A 365 8.58 -15.78 29.43
N HIS A 366 9.22 -16.03 30.57
CA HIS A 366 9.23 -15.05 31.66
C HIS A 366 9.95 -13.77 31.24
N ARG A 367 11.10 -13.89 30.57
CA ARG A 367 11.92 -12.76 30.10
C ARG A 367 11.30 -11.95 28.96
N THR A 368 10.26 -12.45 28.29
CA THR A 368 9.56 -11.68 27.24
C THR A 368 8.49 -10.74 27.80
N LYS A 369 8.00 -10.97 29.02
CA LYS A 369 6.88 -10.20 29.61
C LYS A 369 7.23 -8.73 29.83
N ASP A 370 8.27 -8.45 30.60
CA ASP A 370 8.62 -7.08 30.98
C ASP A 370 8.93 -6.19 29.76
N PRO A 371 9.69 -6.65 28.74
CA PRO A 371 9.87 -5.86 27.52
C PRO A 371 8.56 -5.54 26.78
N VAL A 372 7.67 -6.52 26.61
CA VAL A 372 6.38 -6.33 25.92
C VAL A 372 5.52 -5.33 26.68
N GLU A 373 5.45 -5.42 28.01
CA GLU A 373 4.70 -4.45 28.81
C GLU A 373 5.35 -3.07 28.78
N ALA A 374 6.68 -2.97 28.83
CA ALA A 374 7.38 -1.69 28.68
C ALA A 374 7.08 -1.01 27.33
N PHE A 375 6.96 -1.80 26.25
CA PHE A 375 6.53 -1.30 24.95
C PHE A 375 5.09 -0.77 24.98
N LYS A 376 4.15 -1.56 25.52
CA LYS A 376 2.74 -1.15 25.63
C LYS A 376 2.59 0.11 26.48
N GLU A 377 3.21 0.16 27.65
CA GLU A 377 3.19 1.32 28.55
C GLU A 377 3.77 2.57 27.88
N ALA A 378 4.87 2.43 27.14
CA ALA A 378 5.47 3.55 26.41
C ALA A 378 4.50 4.11 25.36
N LEU A 379 3.78 3.25 24.64
CA LEU A 379 2.77 3.68 23.67
C LEU A 379 1.54 4.29 24.34
N CYS A 380 1.02 3.68 25.41
CA CYS A 380 -0.11 4.25 26.14
C CYS A 380 0.23 5.63 26.72
N ARG A 381 1.45 5.82 27.24
CA ARG A 381 1.91 7.13 27.73
C ARG A 381 2.03 8.17 26.61
N ALA A 382 2.48 7.76 25.43
CA ALA A 382 2.73 8.68 24.32
C ALA A 382 1.49 8.99 23.47
N TYR A 383 0.57 8.04 23.34
CA TYR A 383 -0.54 8.09 22.37
C TYR A 383 -1.90 7.70 22.96
N GLY A 384 -1.94 7.12 24.16
CA GLY A 384 -3.20 6.77 24.81
C GLY A 384 -3.96 8.02 25.25
N LYS A 385 -5.29 7.96 25.16
CA LYS A 385 -6.17 8.86 25.91
C LYS A 385 -6.41 8.27 27.30
N ASP A 386 -6.82 9.10 28.26
CA ASP A 386 -6.92 8.74 29.69
C ASP A 386 -7.39 7.30 29.94
N ALA A 387 -6.47 6.46 30.45
CA ALA A 387 -6.68 5.05 30.81
C ALA A 387 -7.17 4.11 29.68
N GLU A 388 -7.05 4.48 28.41
CA GLU A 388 -7.36 3.57 27.30
C GLU A 388 -6.32 2.43 27.20
N PRO A 389 -6.76 1.19 26.89
CA PRO A 389 -5.84 0.06 26.72
C PRO A 389 -5.04 0.20 25.42
N PHE A 390 -3.89 -0.46 25.36
CA PHE A 390 -2.94 -0.43 24.24
C PHE A 390 -3.60 -0.72 22.88
N GLU A 391 -4.51 -1.69 22.83
CA GLU A 391 -5.21 -2.12 21.62
C GLU A 391 -6.16 -1.04 21.06
N LYS A 392 -6.53 -0.03 21.86
CA LYS A 392 -7.39 1.09 21.43
C LYS A 392 -6.62 2.26 20.86
N ILE A 393 -5.29 2.27 20.96
CA ILE A 393 -4.46 3.26 20.28
C ILE A 393 -4.73 3.17 18.76
N PRO A 394 -5.08 4.27 18.07
CA PRO A 394 -5.66 4.20 16.72
C PRO A 394 -4.85 3.39 15.70
N PHE A 395 -3.53 3.59 15.64
CA PHE A 395 -2.69 2.85 14.69
C PHE A 395 -2.44 1.39 15.09
N ILE A 396 -2.52 1.05 16.39
CA ILE A 396 -2.46 -0.32 16.87
C ILE A 396 -3.75 -1.05 16.52
N SER A 397 -4.91 -0.43 16.81
CA SER A 397 -6.23 -0.95 16.43
C SER A 397 -6.33 -1.18 14.92
N ALA A 398 -5.89 -0.19 14.13
CA ALA A 398 -5.85 -0.30 12.67
C ALA A 398 -4.92 -1.42 12.19
N PHE A 399 -3.72 -1.55 12.77
CA PHE A 399 -2.80 -2.63 12.45
C PHE A 399 -3.43 -4.00 12.75
N LEU A 400 -4.01 -4.18 13.94
CA LEU A 400 -4.67 -5.42 14.34
C LEU A 400 -5.81 -5.77 13.38
N GLN A 401 -6.68 -4.82 13.05
CA GLN A 401 -7.77 -5.02 12.08
C GLN A 401 -7.24 -5.45 10.71
N GLY A 402 -6.16 -4.84 10.22
CA GLY A 402 -5.51 -5.25 8.98
C GLY A 402 -4.96 -6.68 9.03
N THR A 403 -4.35 -7.08 10.13
CA THR A 403 -3.82 -8.45 10.30
C THR A 403 -4.91 -9.50 10.52
N LYS A 404 -6.07 -9.12 11.06
CA LYS A 404 -7.22 -9.98 11.30
C LYS A 404 -8.06 -10.21 10.05
N GLY A 405 -8.13 -9.21 9.17
CA GLY A 405 -9.05 -9.22 8.03
C GLY A 405 -10.47 -8.78 8.41
N PHE A 406 -11.32 -8.68 7.39
CA PHE A 406 -12.63 -8.05 7.49
C PHE A 406 -13.76 -9.02 7.88
N ASP A 407 -14.87 -8.47 8.39
CA ASP A 407 -16.01 -9.26 8.90
C ASP A 407 -17.10 -9.53 7.84
N ASP A 408 -16.94 -9.04 6.60
CA ASP A 408 -17.87 -9.27 5.49
C ASP A 408 -17.94 -10.73 5.01
N GLY A 409 -16.99 -11.58 5.42
CA GLY A 409 -16.88 -12.96 4.99
C GLY A 409 -16.56 -13.10 3.50
N LEU A 410 -16.14 -12.04 2.82
CA LEU A 410 -15.81 -12.09 1.40
C LEU A 410 -14.31 -12.35 1.21
N PRO A 411 -13.91 -13.10 0.16
CA PRO A 411 -12.52 -13.12 -0.25
C PRO A 411 -12.04 -11.71 -0.58
N ILE A 412 -10.79 -11.38 -0.26
CA ILE A 412 -10.16 -10.11 -0.62
C ILE A 412 -10.30 -9.94 -2.12
N HIS A 413 -10.97 -8.86 -2.48
CA HIS A 413 -11.31 -8.57 -3.85
C HIS A 413 -11.08 -7.11 -4.16
N TYR A 414 -10.75 -6.84 -5.42
CA TYR A 414 -10.77 -5.47 -5.88
C TYR A 414 -12.19 -4.87 -5.77
N PRO A 415 -12.36 -3.56 -5.52
CA PRO A 415 -13.66 -2.92 -5.50
C PRO A 415 -14.56 -3.33 -6.68
N ARG A 416 -15.86 -3.55 -6.42
CA ARG A 416 -16.81 -4.09 -7.41
C ARG A 416 -18.04 -3.21 -7.57
N SER A 417 -18.59 -3.14 -8.78
CA SER A 417 -19.85 -2.42 -9.01
C SER A 417 -21.08 -3.21 -8.58
N THR A 418 -20.93 -4.51 -8.35
CA THR A 418 -21.98 -5.48 -7.99
C THR A 418 -21.41 -6.52 -7.03
N PRO A 419 -22.24 -7.23 -6.25
CA PRO A 419 -21.77 -8.34 -5.39
C PRO A 419 -21.00 -9.42 -6.17
N GLN A 420 -21.55 -9.83 -7.31
CA GLN A 420 -20.88 -10.75 -8.23
C GLN A 420 -19.68 -10.07 -8.92
N PRO A 421 -18.53 -10.75 -9.07
CA PRO A 421 -17.41 -10.25 -9.86
C PRO A 421 -17.80 -9.95 -11.30
N HIS A 422 -17.11 -9.01 -11.94
CA HIS A 422 -17.30 -8.74 -13.36
C HIS A 422 -16.85 -9.97 -14.18
N SER A 423 -17.69 -10.42 -15.12
CA SER A 423 -17.46 -11.64 -15.92
C SER A 423 -16.17 -11.61 -16.74
N GLU A 424 -15.79 -10.45 -17.28
CA GLU A 424 -14.50 -10.27 -17.97
C GLU A 424 -13.33 -9.82 -17.06
N GLY A 425 -13.54 -9.72 -15.74
CA GLY A 425 -12.50 -9.25 -14.81
C GLY A 425 -12.15 -7.76 -14.93
N LYS A 426 -13.08 -6.92 -15.41
CA LYS A 426 -12.91 -5.48 -15.61
C LYS A 426 -13.13 -4.65 -14.33
N SER A 427 -12.36 -4.92 -13.28
CA SER A 427 -12.52 -4.22 -11.98
C SER A 427 -12.31 -2.70 -12.05
N PHE A 428 -11.67 -2.17 -13.10
CA PHE A 428 -11.50 -0.73 -13.28
C PHE A 428 -12.82 0.02 -13.46
N GLU A 429 -13.88 -0.65 -13.91
CA GLU A 429 -15.20 -0.05 -14.12
C GLU A 429 -15.80 0.49 -12.83
N TRP A 430 -15.43 -0.09 -11.68
CA TRP A 430 -15.79 0.46 -10.37
C TRP A 430 -15.31 1.90 -10.20
N PHE A 431 -14.06 2.20 -10.58
CA PHE A 431 -13.55 3.57 -10.48
C PHE A 431 -14.27 4.51 -11.43
N VAL A 432 -14.64 4.04 -12.62
CA VAL A 432 -15.40 4.85 -13.57
C VAL A 432 -16.78 5.17 -12.99
N ALA A 433 -17.45 4.17 -12.42
CA ALA A 433 -18.75 4.33 -11.78
C ALA A 433 -18.68 5.25 -10.55
N ASN A 434 -17.65 5.11 -9.72
CA ASN A 434 -17.47 5.92 -8.52
C ASN A 434 -17.29 7.42 -8.80
N GLU A 435 -16.84 7.76 -10.01
CA GLU A 435 -16.62 9.15 -10.45
C GLU A 435 -17.70 9.67 -11.40
N ARG A 436 -18.65 8.81 -11.81
CA ARG A 436 -19.69 9.20 -12.75
C ARG A 436 -20.69 10.12 -12.06
N SER A 437 -20.64 11.40 -12.42
CA SER A 437 -21.62 12.39 -11.95
C SER A 437 -23.00 12.10 -12.53
N GLN A 438 -24.01 12.03 -11.66
CA GLN A 438 -25.42 11.91 -12.02
C GLN A 438 -26.21 12.99 -11.27
N LYS A 439 -26.89 13.86 -12.01
CA LYS A 439 -27.68 14.99 -11.43
C LYS A 439 -26.86 15.88 -10.49
N GLY A 440 -25.56 16.08 -10.78
CA GLY A 440 -24.67 16.92 -9.99
C GLY A 440 -24.03 16.25 -8.77
N ALA A 441 -24.37 14.99 -8.49
CA ALA A 441 -23.75 14.20 -7.42
C ALA A 441 -22.89 13.08 -8.01
N VAL A 442 -21.73 12.81 -7.40
CA VAL A 442 -20.92 11.62 -7.66
C VAL A 442 -21.12 10.63 -6.50
N PRO A 443 -21.03 9.30 -6.69
CA PRO A 443 -20.95 8.38 -5.57
C PRO A 443 -19.78 8.74 -4.65
N GLY A 444 -18.61 9.00 -5.24
CA GLY A 444 -17.47 9.59 -4.55
C GLY A 444 -17.04 8.79 -3.32
N TYR A 445 -17.14 7.47 -3.36
CA TYR A 445 -16.85 6.58 -2.24
C TYR A 445 -15.43 6.82 -1.73
N ALA A 446 -15.32 7.02 -0.42
CA ALA A 446 -14.08 7.09 0.32
C ALA A 446 -13.96 5.83 1.18
N LEU A 447 -12.73 5.32 1.35
CA LEU A 447 -12.54 4.18 2.24
C LEU A 447 -12.73 4.65 3.71
N PRO A 448 -13.53 3.97 4.55
CA PRO A 448 -13.76 4.35 5.96
C PRO A 448 -12.48 4.19 6.80
N ASP A 449 -12.38 4.61 8.06
CA ASP A 449 -11.16 4.30 8.83
C ASP A 449 -10.97 2.78 8.97
N LEU A 450 -9.71 2.30 8.98
CA LEU A 450 -9.44 0.86 8.86
C LEU A 450 -10.14 0.07 9.98
N THR A 451 -10.25 0.65 11.17
CA THR A 451 -10.95 0.11 12.34
C THR A 451 -12.46 0.00 12.16
N GLU A 452 -13.04 0.75 11.22
CA GLU A 452 -14.46 0.75 10.87
C GLU A 452 -14.73 0.03 9.54
N GLU A 453 -13.68 -0.44 8.87
CA GLU A 453 -13.79 -1.11 7.58
C GLU A 453 -14.28 -2.55 7.79
N ILE A 454 -15.48 -2.81 7.27
CA ILE A 454 -16.14 -4.11 7.30
C ILE A 454 -15.78 -4.99 6.11
N GLY A 455 -15.17 -4.43 5.06
CA GLY A 455 -14.98 -5.09 3.76
C GLY A 455 -14.50 -4.13 2.67
N LEU A 456 -14.06 -4.67 1.54
CA LEU A 456 -13.69 -3.87 0.37
C LEU A 456 -14.95 -3.41 -0.40
N PRO A 457 -14.96 -2.20 -0.97
CA PRO A 457 -16.20 -1.58 -1.37
C PRO A 457 -16.89 -2.27 -2.55
N ILE A 458 -18.20 -2.37 -2.43
CA ILE A 458 -19.12 -2.77 -3.48
C ILE A 458 -20.11 -1.62 -3.68
N LEU A 459 -20.20 -1.05 -4.89
CA LEU A 459 -21.21 -0.02 -5.14
C LEU A 459 -22.58 -0.69 -5.04
N HIS A 460 -23.37 -0.28 -4.05
CA HIS A 460 -24.77 -0.64 -4.05
C HIS A 460 -25.44 0.10 -5.20
N GLY A 461 -25.86 -0.62 -6.24
CA GLY A 461 -26.85 -0.10 -7.18
C GLY A 461 -28.05 0.38 -6.36
N LYS A 462 -28.67 1.51 -6.73
CA LYS A 462 -29.89 2.01 -6.07
C LYS A 462 -30.96 0.90 -6.03
N GLY A 463 -30.99 0.12 -4.94
CA GLY A 463 -32.21 -0.47 -4.42
C GLY A 463 -33.01 0.67 -3.82
N GLY A 464 -34.28 0.80 -4.22
CA GLY A 464 -35.15 1.89 -3.80
C GLY A 464 -35.10 2.13 -2.30
N GLY A 465 -34.99 3.40 -1.93
CA GLY A 465 -35.11 3.81 -0.54
C GLY A 465 -36.42 3.29 0.04
N GLY A 466 -36.33 2.31 0.92
CA GLY A 466 -37.33 2.12 1.96
C GLY A 466 -37.25 3.33 2.87
N ARG A 467 -38.29 4.16 2.85
CA ARG A 467 -38.54 5.15 3.90
C ARG A 467 -38.75 4.37 5.20
N GLY A 468 -37.88 4.60 6.19
CA GLY A 468 -38.20 4.47 7.61
C GLY A 468 -38.55 5.85 8.14
#